data_AF-A0AAW3MHP0-F1
#
_entry.id   AF-A0AAW3MHP0-F1
#
_cell.length_a   1.000
_cell.length_b   1.000
_cell.length_c   1.000
_cell.angle_alpha   90.00
_cell.angle_beta   90.00
_cell.angle_gamma   90.00
#
_symmetry.space_group_name_H-M   'P 1'
#
loop_
_entity.id
_entity.type
_entity.pdbx_description
1 polymer ?
#
loop_
_entity_poly.entity_id
_entity_poly.type
_entity_poly.pdbx_seq_one_letter_code
_entity_poly.pdbx_strand_id
1 'polypeptide(L)'
;MTLSELEKLMRRLFADDSLEFFGETGYSITFVVPGKVKDVKSALLARTDPSRWDGEAMHWFYWCDDEDWALYLRSIPQAVFCIASVQSLHERHMDKQKEAWKVPPEQQAIDDAEEARRRHEAEERAARDTRTEPLDPLGGPFHSDGERVWARIGSGHRYRALNNFDLGSFRHLIDNFAVDASGLRYYASGDACSYEHEGVGLVADGDADTLESLGGDWYRDSRQAYYFGPDIYDRGERRLIVVKADVASLAHIGGAYARDAKHLFCAGVRKRGIADPASVVSLGYRYARIGEQVLYDGKIVTKPGRVDVKTARAVFHDVLIDDNGHVLWGPNYRKPLPGLDARSLCFLTRFFAVDEHRVYYRTNTNLAVCEWADRASVEAAPPMGIRDKYGLIGLAYPEGAVRLGDPSTES
;
A
#
# COMPACT_ATOMS: atom_id res chain seq x y z
N MET A 1 -15.17 -12.69 43.47
CA MET A 1 -15.60 -14.03 43.02
C MET A 1 -14.39 -14.97 42.91
N THR A 2 -14.54 -16.30 43.03
CA THR A 2 -13.48 -17.30 42.75
C THR A 2 -13.71 -17.97 41.40
N LEU A 3 -12.68 -18.64 40.84
CA LEU A 3 -12.84 -19.38 39.57
C LEU A 3 -13.85 -20.52 39.66
N SER A 4 -13.90 -21.25 40.78
CA SER A 4 -14.90 -22.31 40.97
C SER A 4 -16.34 -21.75 41.03
N GLU A 5 -16.51 -20.55 41.61
CA GLU A 5 -17.81 -19.85 41.59
C GLU A 5 -18.15 -19.35 40.18
N LEU A 6 -17.17 -18.89 39.41
CA LEU A 6 -17.32 -18.48 38.03
C LEU A 6 -17.72 -19.65 37.12
N GLU A 7 -17.12 -20.83 37.28
CA GLU A 7 -17.53 -22.04 36.55
C GLU A 7 -18.98 -22.42 36.83
N LYS A 8 -19.38 -22.44 38.11
CA LYS A 8 -20.77 -22.69 38.52
C LYS A 8 -21.72 -21.64 37.97
N LEU A 9 -21.26 -20.38 37.85
CA LEU A 9 -22.03 -19.32 37.22
C LEU A 9 -22.18 -19.55 35.71
N MET A 10 -21.11 -19.91 35.00
CA MET A 10 -21.16 -20.17 33.55
C MET A 10 -22.09 -21.35 33.21
N ARG A 11 -22.00 -22.47 33.95
CA ARG A 11 -22.92 -23.61 33.77
C ARG A 11 -24.39 -23.20 33.94
N ARG A 12 -24.69 -22.38 34.96
CA ARG A 12 -26.04 -21.84 35.18
C ARG A 12 -26.48 -20.84 34.09
N LEU A 13 -25.61 -19.91 33.71
CA LEU A 13 -25.93 -18.86 32.71
C LEU A 13 -26.20 -19.43 31.33
N PHE A 14 -25.44 -20.45 30.93
CA PHE A 14 -25.63 -21.15 29.67
C PHE A 14 -26.66 -22.29 29.77
N ALA A 15 -27.15 -22.60 30.97
CA ALA A 15 -28.03 -23.73 31.26
C ALA A 15 -27.49 -25.06 30.71
N ASP A 16 -26.20 -25.29 30.91
CA ASP A 16 -25.47 -26.46 30.43
C ASP A 16 -24.49 -26.94 31.51
N ASP A 17 -24.89 -27.99 32.21
CA ASP A 17 -24.05 -28.63 33.23
C ASP A 17 -22.90 -29.43 32.63
N SER A 18 -22.88 -29.65 31.31
CA SER A 18 -21.86 -30.42 30.58
C SER A 18 -20.75 -29.57 29.95
N LEU A 19 -20.75 -28.24 30.14
CA LEU A 19 -19.71 -27.35 29.61
C LEU A 19 -18.29 -27.85 29.93
N GLU A 20 -17.46 -27.99 28.90
CA GLU A 20 -16.05 -28.34 29.05
C GLU A 20 -15.19 -27.07 29.06
N PHE A 21 -14.44 -26.88 30.14
CA PHE A 21 -13.47 -25.78 30.27
C PHE A 21 -12.08 -26.31 29.92
N PHE A 22 -11.36 -25.64 29.01
CA PHE A 22 -10.07 -26.14 28.46
C PHE A 22 -8.93 -25.13 28.52
N GLY A 23 -9.13 -23.97 29.11
CA GLY A 23 -8.08 -22.97 29.32
C GLY A 23 -8.31 -22.20 30.61
N GLU A 24 -7.55 -22.54 31.65
CA GLU A 24 -7.56 -21.85 32.94
C GLU A 24 -6.26 -21.08 33.14
N THR A 25 -6.35 -19.78 33.37
CA THR A 25 -5.19 -18.89 33.55
C THR A 25 -5.02 -18.42 35.01
N GLY A 26 -5.73 -19.03 35.95
CA GLY A 26 -5.79 -18.60 37.36
C GLY A 26 -6.66 -17.36 37.60
N TYR A 27 -7.19 -16.73 36.54
CA TYR A 27 -8.16 -15.62 36.61
C TYR A 27 -9.27 -15.69 35.55
N SER A 28 -9.16 -16.60 34.58
CA SER A 28 -10.19 -16.82 33.56
C SER A 28 -10.36 -18.30 33.25
N ILE A 29 -11.54 -18.64 32.74
CA ILE A 29 -11.89 -19.93 32.16
C ILE A 29 -12.31 -19.75 30.71
N THR A 30 -11.88 -20.68 29.86
CA THR A 30 -12.16 -20.71 28.43
C THR A 30 -13.00 -21.92 28.07
N PHE A 31 -14.03 -21.73 27.26
CA PHE A 31 -14.93 -22.78 26.79
C PHE A 31 -15.53 -22.42 25.42
N VAL A 32 -16.19 -23.39 24.79
CA VAL A 32 -16.86 -23.20 23.50
C VAL A 32 -18.30 -23.69 23.62
N VAL A 33 -19.22 -22.95 23.00
CA VAL A 33 -20.62 -23.36 22.89
C VAL A 33 -21.02 -23.46 21.41
N PRO A 34 -21.85 -24.44 21.03
CA PRO A 34 -22.29 -24.59 19.64
C PRO A 34 -23.23 -23.44 19.22
N GLY A 35 -23.20 -23.08 17.94
CA GLY A 35 -24.14 -22.13 17.34
C GLY A 35 -23.53 -20.78 16.97
N LYS A 36 -24.40 -19.79 16.70
CA LYS A 36 -24.01 -18.44 16.28
C LYS A 36 -23.98 -17.49 17.46
N VAL A 37 -23.01 -16.57 17.46
CA VAL A 37 -22.81 -15.59 18.55
C VAL A 37 -24.04 -14.74 18.85
N LYS A 38 -24.85 -14.41 17.83
CA LYS A 38 -26.10 -13.67 18.00
C LYS A 38 -27.14 -14.44 18.80
N ASP A 39 -27.26 -15.73 18.56
CA ASP A 39 -28.25 -16.59 19.23
C ASP A 39 -27.84 -16.83 20.69
N VAL A 40 -26.55 -17.10 20.91
CA VAL A 40 -25.95 -17.24 22.25
C VAL A 40 -26.12 -15.95 23.06
N LYS A 41 -25.78 -14.78 22.48
CA LYS A 41 -25.98 -13.49 23.15
C LYS A 41 -27.46 -13.25 23.48
N SER A 42 -28.37 -13.56 22.57
CA SER A 42 -29.81 -13.37 22.80
C SER A 42 -30.32 -14.22 23.97
N ALA A 43 -29.83 -15.45 24.12
CA ALA A 43 -30.16 -16.30 25.27
C ALA A 43 -29.59 -15.75 26.59
N LEU A 44 -28.36 -15.20 26.55
CA LEU A 44 -27.73 -14.60 27.72
C LEU A 44 -28.39 -13.29 28.16
N LEU A 45 -28.90 -12.48 27.24
CA LEU A 45 -29.64 -11.24 27.54
C LEU A 45 -30.90 -11.48 28.39
N ALA A 46 -31.48 -12.68 28.35
CA ALA A 46 -32.61 -13.04 29.20
C ALA A 46 -32.21 -13.30 30.67
N ARG A 47 -30.91 -13.42 30.95
CA ARG A 47 -30.34 -13.86 32.24
C ARG A 47 -29.27 -12.90 32.78
N THR A 48 -29.01 -11.81 32.06
CA THR A 48 -28.00 -10.80 32.36
C THR A 48 -28.58 -9.41 32.15
N ASP A 49 -27.93 -8.38 32.71
CA ASP A 49 -28.34 -6.99 32.53
C ASP A 49 -27.99 -6.51 31.10
N PRO A 50 -28.98 -6.14 30.26
CA PRO A 50 -28.72 -5.69 28.89
C PRO A 50 -27.83 -4.44 28.79
N SER A 51 -27.84 -3.59 29.81
CA SER A 51 -27.07 -2.33 29.81
C SER A 51 -25.56 -2.53 29.97
N ARG A 52 -25.13 -3.74 30.37
CA ARG A 52 -23.73 -4.07 30.62
C ARG A 52 -23.06 -4.83 29.47
N TRP A 53 -23.74 -4.94 28.33
CA TRP A 53 -23.19 -5.53 27.12
C TRP A 53 -22.65 -4.46 26.18
N ASP A 54 -21.46 -4.67 25.64
CA ASP A 54 -20.84 -3.82 24.61
C ASP A 54 -20.14 -4.68 23.53
N GLY A 55 -19.71 -4.03 22.44
CA GLY A 55 -19.00 -4.62 21.32
C GLY A 55 -19.78 -4.58 20.00
N GLU A 56 -19.11 -4.96 18.92
CA GLU A 56 -19.67 -4.96 17.57
C GLU A 56 -19.28 -6.22 16.77
N ALA A 57 -20.19 -6.61 15.87
CA ALA A 57 -20.02 -7.69 14.89
C ALA A 57 -19.63 -9.06 15.49
N MET A 58 -18.33 -9.36 15.53
CA MET A 58 -17.76 -10.67 15.86
C MET A 58 -17.32 -10.80 17.33
N HIS A 59 -17.25 -9.68 18.06
CA HIS A 59 -16.70 -9.58 19.41
C HIS A 59 -17.71 -8.93 20.33
N TRP A 60 -18.06 -9.60 21.42
CA TRP A 60 -19.00 -9.10 22.42
C TRP A 60 -18.45 -9.24 23.81
N PHE A 61 -18.74 -8.27 24.66
CA PHE A 61 -18.25 -8.17 26.01
C PHE A 61 -19.41 -7.91 26.96
N TYR A 62 -19.34 -8.51 28.13
CA TYR A 62 -20.24 -8.29 29.25
C TYR A 62 -19.41 -8.07 30.50
N TRP A 63 -19.76 -7.07 31.30
CA TRP A 63 -19.12 -6.79 32.58
C TRP A 63 -20.14 -6.81 33.71
N CYS A 64 -19.78 -7.41 34.83
CA CYS A 64 -20.58 -7.38 36.04
C CYS A 64 -19.67 -6.99 37.21
N ASP A 65 -19.55 -5.68 37.42
CA ASP A 65 -18.63 -5.14 38.42
C ASP A 65 -19.07 -5.51 39.84
N ASP A 66 -20.39 -5.48 40.11
CA ASP A 66 -20.96 -5.83 41.42
C ASP A 66 -20.68 -7.30 41.81
N GLU A 67 -20.56 -8.19 40.83
CA GLU A 67 -20.28 -9.61 41.04
C GLU A 67 -18.85 -10.01 40.68
N ASP A 68 -18.00 -9.05 40.30
CA ASP A 68 -16.58 -9.26 40.02
C ASP A 68 -16.28 -10.27 38.88
N TRP A 69 -17.04 -10.22 37.78
CA TRP A 69 -16.74 -11.03 36.59
C TRP A 69 -17.09 -10.36 35.26
N ALA A 70 -16.46 -10.83 34.19
CA ALA A 70 -16.71 -10.41 32.82
C ALA A 70 -16.76 -11.63 31.88
N LEU A 71 -17.46 -11.49 30.75
CA LEU A 71 -17.57 -12.52 29.72
C LEU A 71 -17.34 -11.93 28.35
N TYR A 72 -16.50 -12.60 27.59
CA TYR A 72 -16.18 -12.30 26.21
C TYR A 72 -16.68 -13.41 25.29
N LEU A 73 -17.30 -13.03 24.17
CA LEU A 73 -17.78 -13.92 23.14
C LEU A 73 -17.14 -13.57 21.79
N ARG A 74 -16.67 -14.60 21.09
CA ARG A 74 -16.16 -14.48 19.72
C ARG A 74 -16.79 -15.52 18.81
N SER A 75 -17.25 -15.09 17.64
CA SER A 75 -17.70 -16.04 16.62
C SER A 75 -16.50 -16.81 16.03
N ILE A 76 -16.61 -18.14 15.98
CA ILE A 76 -15.72 -19.04 15.23
C ILE A 76 -16.57 -19.92 14.28
N PRO A 77 -15.98 -20.64 13.31
CA PRO A 77 -16.76 -21.51 12.44
C PRO A 77 -17.59 -22.52 13.26
N GLN A 78 -18.92 -22.45 13.11
CA GLN A 78 -19.92 -23.33 13.72
C GLN A 78 -20.05 -23.28 15.26
N ALA A 79 -19.37 -22.36 15.94
CA ALA A 79 -19.42 -22.24 17.39
C ALA A 79 -19.10 -20.82 17.89
N VAL A 80 -19.21 -20.62 19.20
CA VAL A 80 -18.87 -19.39 19.89
C VAL A 80 -17.80 -19.69 20.93
N PHE A 81 -16.65 -19.05 20.77
CA PHE A 81 -15.55 -19.11 21.71
C PHE A 81 -15.80 -18.12 22.85
N CYS A 82 -15.71 -18.60 24.09
CA CYS A 82 -16.06 -17.84 25.28
C CYS A 82 -14.86 -17.77 26.24
N ILE A 83 -14.61 -16.58 26.78
CA ILE A 83 -13.70 -16.39 27.92
C ILE A 83 -14.48 -15.71 29.02
N ALA A 84 -14.60 -16.35 30.18
CA ALA A 84 -15.12 -15.72 31.38
C ALA A 84 -13.97 -15.44 32.34
N SER A 85 -13.92 -14.25 32.91
CA SER A 85 -12.83 -13.80 33.77
C SER A 85 -13.37 -13.26 35.09
N VAL A 86 -12.66 -13.51 36.19
CA VAL A 86 -12.85 -12.78 37.45
C VAL A 86 -12.05 -11.49 37.36
N GLN A 87 -12.72 -10.34 37.47
CA GLN A 87 -12.11 -9.04 37.15
C GLN A 87 -10.96 -8.72 38.11
N SER A 88 -11.17 -8.87 39.42
CA SER A 88 -10.17 -8.62 40.46
C SER A 88 -8.94 -9.54 40.38
N LEU A 89 -9.12 -10.80 39.95
CA LEU A 89 -8.00 -11.72 39.73
C LEU A 89 -7.22 -11.35 38.46
N HIS A 90 -7.92 -10.90 37.42
CA HIS A 90 -7.30 -10.40 36.21
C HIS A 90 -6.50 -9.13 36.48
N GLU A 91 -7.05 -8.17 37.23
CA GLU A 91 -6.35 -6.96 37.67
C GLU A 91 -5.08 -7.29 38.46
N ARG A 92 -5.16 -8.18 39.45
CA ARG A 92 -3.97 -8.63 40.20
C ARG A 92 -2.92 -9.30 39.30
N HIS A 93 -3.37 -10.07 38.30
CA HIS A 93 -2.46 -10.64 37.31
C HIS A 93 -1.79 -9.56 36.48
N MET A 94 -2.56 -8.58 35.99
CA MET A 94 -2.04 -7.45 35.22
C MET A 94 -1.10 -6.58 36.04
N ASP A 95 -1.35 -6.37 37.33
CA ASP A 95 -0.46 -5.60 38.20
C ASP A 95 0.85 -6.35 38.47
N LYS A 96 0.80 -7.67 38.68
CA LYS A 96 2.01 -8.50 38.73
C LYS A 96 2.82 -8.46 37.43
N GLN A 97 2.15 -8.46 36.28
CA GLN A 97 2.81 -8.33 34.98
C GLN A 97 3.40 -6.93 34.80
N LYS A 98 2.70 -5.87 35.18
CA LYS A 98 3.22 -4.49 35.17
C LYS A 98 4.46 -4.38 36.05
N GLU A 99 4.48 -5.01 37.22
CA GLU A 99 5.67 -5.05 38.08
C GLU A 99 6.80 -5.87 37.47
N ALA A 100 6.50 -7.00 36.83
CA ALA A 100 7.49 -7.81 36.12
C ALA A 100 8.06 -7.13 34.86
N TRP A 101 7.29 -6.22 34.25
CA TRP A 101 7.68 -5.43 33.07
C TRP A 101 8.25 -4.06 33.43
N LYS A 102 8.38 -3.71 34.72
CA LYS A 102 9.16 -2.53 35.12
C LYS A 102 10.61 -2.77 34.75
N VAL A 103 11.01 -2.19 33.63
CA VAL A 103 12.42 -2.07 33.25
C VAL A 103 13.11 -1.30 34.39
N PRO A 104 14.17 -1.86 35.01
CA PRO A 104 14.91 -1.15 36.05
C PRO A 104 15.36 0.22 35.52
N PRO A 105 15.37 1.29 36.34
CA PRO A 105 15.79 2.62 35.90
C PRO A 105 17.18 2.64 35.24
N GLU A 106 18.07 1.74 35.66
CA GLU A 106 19.40 1.55 35.06
C GLU A 106 19.31 0.99 33.64
N GLN A 107 18.43 0.02 33.38
CA GLN A 107 18.22 -0.54 32.04
C GLN A 107 17.49 0.45 31.13
N GLN A 108 16.51 1.20 31.66
CA GLN A 108 15.85 2.26 30.89
C GLN A 108 16.85 3.34 30.47
N ALA A 109 17.76 3.74 31.36
CA ALA A 109 18.81 4.70 31.04
C ALA A 109 19.79 4.19 29.97
N ILE A 110 20.07 2.87 29.95
CA ILE A 110 20.87 2.23 28.89
C ILE A 110 20.10 2.29 27.56
N ASP A 111 18.83 1.90 27.55
CA ASP A 111 18.01 1.87 26.33
C ASP A 111 17.84 3.28 25.74
N ASP A 112 17.59 4.28 26.60
CA ASP A 112 17.49 5.69 26.23
C ASP A 112 18.82 6.22 25.66
N ALA A 113 19.95 5.87 26.29
CA ALA A 113 21.28 6.27 25.81
C ALA A 113 21.61 5.60 24.46
N GLU A 114 21.25 4.33 24.27
CA GLU A 114 21.43 3.64 23.00
C GLU A 114 20.53 4.21 21.90
N GLU A 115 19.30 4.60 22.23
CA GLU A 115 18.41 5.25 21.28
C GLU A 115 18.91 6.66 20.93
N ALA A 116 19.37 7.43 21.91
CA ALA A 116 19.98 8.74 21.67
C ALA A 116 21.23 8.63 20.78
N ARG A 117 22.09 7.63 21.02
CA ARG A 117 23.24 7.33 20.16
C ARG A 117 22.79 6.98 18.74
N ARG A 118 21.80 6.09 18.59
CA ARG A 118 21.24 5.72 17.28
C ARG A 118 20.66 6.92 16.53
N ARG A 119 19.96 7.83 17.22
CA ARG A 119 19.42 9.06 16.63
C ARG A 119 20.54 10.00 16.18
N HIS A 120 21.54 10.23 17.03
CA HIS A 120 22.70 11.07 16.70
C HIS A 120 23.46 10.53 15.48
N GLU A 121 23.76 9.23 15.45
CA GLU A 121 24.41 8.57 14.31
C GLU A 121 23.57 8.67 13.02
N ALA A 122 22.24 8.60 13.13
CA ALA A 122 21.33 8.75 12.00
C ALA A 122 21.29 10.20 11.48
N GLU A 123 21.31 11.19 12.38
CA GLU A 123 21.35 12.62 12.03
C GLU A 123 22.67 13.01 11.37
N GLU A 124 23.81 12.60 11.92
CA GLU A 124 25.12 12.82 11.32
C GLU A 124 25.22 12.18 9.92
N ARG A 125 24.69 10.95 9.78
CA ARG A 125 24.61 10.29 8.47
C ARG A 125 23.73 11.05 7.49
N ALA A 126 22.55 11.50 7.92
CA ALA A 126 21.65 12.27 7.08
C ALA A 126 22.28 13.58 6.63
N ALA A 127 22.98 14.29 7.51
CA ALA A 127 23.69 15.52 7.19
C ALA A 127 24.81 15.31 6.15
N ARG A 128 25.52 14.18 6.23
CA ARG A 128 26.58 13.82 5.27
C ARG A 128 26.08 13.35 3.91
N ASP A 129 24.95 12.65 3.91
CA ASP A 129 24.45 11.90 2.74
C ASP A 129 23.24 12.57 2.07
N THR A 130 22.95 13.82 2.43
CA THR A 130 21.97 14.67 1.74
C THR A 130 22.57 16.03 1.39
N ARG A 131 22.13 16.61 0.27
CA ARG A 131 22.50 17.97 -0.16
C ARG A 131 21.28 18.71 -0.69
N THR A 132 21.29 20.03 -0.57
CA THR A 132 20.21 20.89 -1.08
C THR A 132 20.69 21.98 -2.04
N GLU A 133 21.99 22.15 -2.15
CA GLU A 133 22.65 22.96 -3.15
C GLU A 133 22.61 22.27 -4.53
N PRO A 134 22.55 23.04 -5.64
CA PRO A 134 22.67 22.49 -6.98
C PRO A 134 23.99 21.74 -7.17
N LEU A 135 23.91 20.57 -7.81
CA LEU A 135 25.06 19.72 -8.15
C LEU A 135 25.20 19.57 -9.67
N ASP A 136 26.41 19.22 -10.13
CA ASP A 136 26.69 19.06 -11.56
C ASP A 136 26.01 17.81 -12.11
N PRO A 137 25.31 17.88 -13.27
CA PRO A 137 24.60 16.73 -13.82
C PRO A 137 25.55 15.70 -14.44
N LEU A 138 25.31 14.42 -14.16
CA LEU A 138 25.99 13.27 -14.79
C LEU A 138 25.13 12.56 -15.85
N GLY A 139 23.86 12.96 -16.00
CA GLY A 139 22.87 12.33 -16.89
C GLY A 139 21.74 11.64 -16.11
N GLY A 140 20.53 11.64 -16.67
CA GLY A 140 19.35 11.09 -15.99
C GLY A 140 19.11 11.72 -14.60
N PRO A 141 18.86 10.92 -13.55
CA PRO A 141 18.72 11.44 -12.18
C PRO A 141 20.06 11.72 -11.48
N PHE A 142 21.19 11.39 -12.09
CA PHE A 142 22.50 11.35 -11.44
C PHE A 142 23.25 12.69 -11.52
N HIS A 143 23.94 13.03 -10.43
CA HIS A 143 24.69 14.27 -10.24
C HIS A 143 26.01 14.02 -9.49
N SER A 144 26.91 14.99 -9.47
CA SER A 144 28.21 14.93 -8.77
C SER A 144 28.48 16.19 -7.96
N ASP A 145 29.17 16.03 -6.83
CA ASP A 145 29.84 17.11 -6.10
C ASP A 145 31.37 17.09 -6.33
N GLY A 146 31.86 16.30 -7.28
CA GLY A 146 33.28 16.09 -7.57
C GLY A 146 33.91 14.96 -6.77
N GLU A 147 33.24 14.45 -5.74
CA GLU A 147 33.75 13.36 -4.89
C GLU A 147 32.86 12.12 -4.93
N ARG A 148 31.54 12.30 -5.01
CA ARG A 148 30.54 11.23 -4.95
C ARG A 148 29.51 11.36 -6.08
N VAL A 149 28.85 10.24 -6.37
CA VAL A 149 27.65 10.22 -7.20
C VAL A 149 26.44 10.50 -6.30
N TRP A 150 25.53 11.33 -6.78
CA TRP A 150 24.30 11.73 -6.10
C TRP A 150 23.10 11.47 -6.99
N ALA A 151 21.94 11.26 -6.39
CA ALA A 151 20.68 11.20 -7.12
C ALA A 151 19.68 12.20 -6.57
N ARG A 152 18.94 12.84 -7.49
CA ARG A 152 17.91 13.82 -7.13
C ARG A 152 16.70 13.11 -6.49
N ILE A 153 16.21 13.66 -5.37
CA ILE A 153 15.03 13.19 -4.64
C ILE A 153 13.89 14.20 -4.73
N GLY A 154 12.81 13.83 -5.41
CA GLY A 154 11.62 14.66 -5.55
C GLY A 154 11.87 15.90 -6.41
N SER A 155 11.11 16.96 -6.13
CA SER A 155 11.23 18.24 -6.82
C SER A 155 12.33 19.14 -6.22
N GLY A 156 12.95 19.96 -7.06
CA GLY A 156 13.95 20.94 -6.64
C GLY A 156 15.36 20.39 -6.49
N HIS A 157 16.19 21.09 -5.72
CA HIS A 157 17.57 20.71 -5.41
C HIS A 157 17.57 19.95 -4.10
N ARG A 158 17.22 18.66 -4.14
CA ARG A 158 17.45 17.75 -3.02
C ARG A 158 18.11 16.52 -3.57
N TYR A 159 19.19 16.11 -2.94
CA TYR A 159 20.05 15.04 -3.41
C TYR A 159 20.34 14.05 -2.29
N ARG A 160 20.48 12.77 -2.64
CA ARG A 160 21.03 11.73 -1.77
C ARG A 160 22.30 11.15 -2.35
N ALA A 161 23.29 10.92 -1.50
CA ALA A 161 24.53 10.28 -1.92
C ALA A 161 24.27 8.81 -2.30
N LEU A 162 24.86 8.38 -3.43
CA LEU A 162 24.92 7.00 -3.87
C LEU A 162 26.28 6.42 -3.49
N ASN A 163 26.49 6.19 -2.20
CA ASN A 163 27.80 5.84 -1.63
C ASN A 163 28.44 4.55 -2.21
N ASN A 164 27.68 3.72 -2.90
CA ASN A 164 28.15 2.47 -3.52
C ASN A 164 28.49 2.59 -5.01
N PHE A 165 28.37 3.78 -5.59
CA PHE A 165 28.68 4.07 -7.00
C PHE A 165 30.09 4.64 -7.08
N ASP A 166 30.91 4.10 -7.98
CA ASP A 166 32.26 4.63 -8.22
C ASP A 166 32.22 5.79 -9.21
N LEU A 167 32.46 7.02 -8.72
CA LEU A 167 32.46 8.22 -9.55
C LEU A 167 33.52 8.17 -10.67
N GLY A 168 34.70 7.57 -10.41
CA GLY A 168 35.83 7.59 -11.35
C GLY A 168 35.56 6.83 -12.66
N SER A 169 34.70 5.80 -12.60
CA SER A 169 34.28 4.98 -13.75
C SER A 169 32.81 5.16 -14.10
N PHE A 170 32.11 6.09 -13.44
CA PHE A 170 30.68 6.29 -13.62
C PHE A 170 30.35 6.77 -15.03
N ARG A 171 29.35 6.15 -15.65
CA ARG A 171 28.73 6.62 -16.88
C ARG A 171 27.23 6.38 -16.83
N HIS A 172 26.44 7.43 -17.07
CA HIS A 172 24.99 7.31 -17.28
C HIS A 172 24.73 6.54 -18.58
N LEU A 173 23.71 5.67 -18.57
CA LEU A 173 23.29 4.90 -19.73
C LEU A 173 21.94 5.40 -20.25
N ILE A 174 20.86 5.02 -19.57
CA ILE A 174 19.48 5.33 -19.96
C ILE A 174 18.61 5.41 -18.73
N ASP A 175 17.69 6.39 -18.69
CA ASP A 175 16.75 6.59 -17.59
C ASP A 175 17.45 6.53 -16.21
N ASN A 176 17.14 5.49 -15.43
CA ASN A 176 17.66 5.27 -14.07
C ASN A 176 18.85 4.30 -14.02
N PHE A 177 19.42 3.94 -15.18
CA PHE A 177 20.55 3.02 -15.30
C PHE A 177 21.86 3.75 -15.58
N ALA A 178 22.93 3.21 -15.02
CA ALA A 178 24.30 3.68 -15.20
C ALA A 178 25.24 2.48 -15.19
N VAL A 179 26.52 2.70 -15.43
CA VAL A 179 27.57 1.70 -15.27
C VAL A 179 28.71 2.30 -14.47
N ASP A 180 29.36 1.49 -13.66
CA ASP A 180 30.64 1.79 -13.03
C ASP A 180 31.56 0.55 -13.11
N ALA A 181 32.73 0.62 -12.48
CA ALA A 181 33.72 -0.45 -12.48
C ALA A 181 33.20 -1.78 -11.90
N SER A 182 32.12 -1.75 -11.12
CA SER A 182 31.48 -2.95 -10.59
C SER A 182 30.45 -3.56 -11.55
N GLY A 183 30.01 -2.82 -12.57
CA GLY A 183 29.10 -3.29 -13.61
C GLY A 183 27.84 -2.44 -13.75
N LEU A 184 26.77 -3.04 -14.27
CA LEU A 184 25.51 -2.36 -14.52
C LEU A 184 24.84 -1.93 -13.21
N ARG A 185 24.48 -0.65 -13.12
CA ARG A 185 23.83 -0.02 -11.97
C ARG A 185 22.43 0.48 -12.28
N TYR A 186 21.56 0.54 -11.28
CA TYR A 186 20.27 1.23 -11.34
C TYR A 186 19.98 2.04 -10.05
N TYR A 187 19.13 3.04 -10.16
CA TYR A 187 18.63 3.83 -9.03
C TYR A 187 17.11 3.75 -8.91
N ALA A 188 16.62 3.37 -7.73
CA ALA A 188 15.25 2.90 -7.53
C ALA A 188 14.26 3.91 -6.93
N SER A 189 14.61 5.17 -6.63
CA SER A 189 13.57 6.12 -6.19
C SER A 189 13.99 7.59 -6.13
N GLY A 190 13.24 8.42 -6.86
CA GLY A 190 13.17 9.87 -6.70
C GLY A 190 12.10 10.35 -5.70
N ASP A 191 11.81 9.59 -4.64
CA ASP A 191 11.26 10.13 -3.38
C ASP A 191 11.57 9.14 -2.25
N ALA A 192 12.44 9.57 -1.33
CA ALA A 192 13.15 8.72 -0.39
C ALA A 192 12.33 8.49 0.88
N CYS A 193 11.91 7.24 1.13
CA CYS A 193 11.29 6.85 2.40
C CYS A 193 11.84 5.51 2.92
N SER A 194 13.16 5.34 2.96
CA SER A 194 13.85 4.58 4.02
C SER A 194 15.36 4.75 3.87
N TYR A 195 16.07 4.87 4.99
CA TYR A 195 17.53 4.97 5.06
C TYR A 195 18.21 3.58 5.01
N GLU A 196 17.42 2.50 4.99
CA GLU A 196 17.91 1.12 5.15
C GLU A 196 18.23 0.39 3.84
N HIS A 197 18.09 1.05 2.68
CA HIS A 197 18.38 0.46 1.36
C HIS A 197 19.80 0.80 0.86
N GLU A 198 20.77 0.90 1.78
CA GLU A 198 22.20 0.97 1.46
C GLU A 198 22.65 -0.37 0.84
N GLY A 199 22.74 -0.44 -0.50
CA GLY A 199 23.25 -1.63 -1.21
C GLY A 199 22.52 -1.98 -2.50
N VAL A 200 21.39 -1.35 -2.79
CA VAL A 200 20.58 -1.69 -3.96
C VAL A 200 20.98 -0.82 -5.15
N GLY A 201 21.53 -1.46 -6.17
CA GLY A 201 21.85 -0.78 -7.41
C GLY A 201 22.66 -1.62 -8.37
N LEU A 202 23.49 -2.56 -7.90
CA LEU A 202 24.16 -3.50 -8.81
C LEU A 202 23.14 -4.46 -9.43
N VAL A 203 23.16 -4.57 -10.75
CA VAL A 203 22.37 -5.54 -11.49
C VAL A 203 23.21 -6.78 -11.71
N ALA A 204 22.92 -7.84 -10.95
CA ALA A 204 23.60 -9.12 -11.10
C ALA A 204 23.48 -9.63 -12.55
N ASP A 205 24.60 -10.10 -13.10
CA ASP A 205 24.75 -10.61 -14.47
C ASP A 205 24.38 -9.65 -15.61
N GLY A 206 24.06 -8.39 -15.28
CA GLY A 206 23.65 -7.38 -16.25
C GLY A 206 24.76 -7.01 -17.23
N ASP A 207 24.36 -6.77 -18.47
CA ASP A 207 25.24 -6.34 -19.55
C ASP A 207 24.99 -4.87 -19.89
N ALA A 208 25.85 -4.00 -19.38
CA ALA A 208 25.74 -2.57 -19.58
C ALA A 208 25.94 -2.13 -21.04
N ASP A 209 26.69 -2.90 -21.84
CA ASP A 209 27.04 -2.51 -23.21
C ASP A 209 25.88 -2.69 -24.19
N THR A 210 24.94 -3.57 -23.86
CA THR A 210 23.79 -3.92 -24.70
C THR A 210 22.45 -3.52 -24.09
N LEU A 211 22.46 -2.80 -22.98
CA LEU A 211 21.25 -2.33 -22.32
C LEU A 211 20.47 -1.35 -23.22
N GLU A 212 19.19 -1.64 -23.44
CA GLU A 212 18.26 -0.78 -24.18
C GLU A 212 16.89 -0.68 -23.49
N SER A 213 16.19 0.43 -23.75
CA SER A 213 14.78 0.60 -23.37
C SER A 213 13.88 0.03 -24.46
N LEU A 214 12.91 -0.79 -24.06
CA LEU A 214 11.84 -1.29 -24.92
C LEU A 214 10.65 -0.34 -24.95
N GLY A 215 10.64 0.70 -24.11
CA GLY A 215 9.52 1.60 -23.90
C GLY A 215 8.78 1.32 -22.58
N GLY A 216 8.13 2.37 -22.05
CA GLY A 216 7.52 2.33 -20.73
C GLY A 216 8.56 2.02 -19.65
N ASP A 217 8.24 1.06 -18.77
CA ASP A 217 9.10 0.60 -17.69
C ASP A 217 9.90 -0.69 -18.07
N TRP A 218 10.02 -1.02 -19.36
CA TRP A 218 10.64 -2.26 -19.83
C TRP A 218 12.00 -2.02 -20.47
N TYR A 219 12.97 -2.84 -20.08
CA TYR A 219 14.34 -2.80 -20.58
C TYR A 219 14.83 -4.22 -20.85
N ARG A 220 15.88 -4.34 -21.66
CA ARG A 220 16.64 -5.59 -21.79
C ARG A 220 18.09 -5.30 -22.10
N ASP A 221 18.94 -6.24 -21.79
CA ASP A 221 20.28 -6.35 -22.37
C ASP A 221 20.39 -7.68 -23.13
N SER A 222 21.59 -8.05 -23.57
CA SER A 222 21.82 -9.28 -24.33
C SER A 222 21.54 -10.58 -23.55
N ARG A 223 21.46 -10.51 -22.21
CA ARG A 223 21.40 -11.66 -21.30
C ARG A 223 20.07 -11.77 -20.59
N GLN A 224 19.45 -10.65 -20.22
CA GLN A 224 18.26 -10.62 -19.40
C GLN A 224 17.35 -9.43 -19.68
N ALA A 225 16.09 -9.59 -19.27
CA ALA A 225 15.07 -8.58 -19.37
C ALA A 225 14.74 -8.00 -18.01
N TYR A 226 14.25 -6.77 -18.01
CA TYR A 226 13.95 -6.01 -16.81
C TYR A 226 12.59 -5.32 -16.89
N TYR A 227 11.93 -5.27 -15.75
CA TYR A 227 10.84 -4.34 -15.51
C TYR A 227 11.22 -3.41 -14.37
N PHE A 228 11.20 -2.10 -14.61
CA PHE A 228 11.54 -1.07 -13.64
C PHE A 228 10.36 -0.11 -13.43
N GLY A 229 9.33 -0.60 -12.73
CA GLY A 229 8.09 0.14 -12.50
C GLY A 229 7.76 0.32 -11.02
N PRO A 230 6.78 1.20 -10.71
CA PRO A 230 6.29 1.37 -9.35
C PRO A 230 5.56 0.10 -8.88
N ASP A 231 5.82 -0.30 -7.63
CA ASP A 231 4.94 -1.23 -6.93
C ASP A 231 3.70 -0.45 -6.46
N ILE A 232 2.57 -0.69 -7.12
CA ILE A 232 1.31 0.01 -6.82
C ILE A 232 0.73 -0.37 -5.45
N TYR A 233 1.19 -1.47 -4.84
CA TYR A 233 0.79 -1.89 -3.51
C TYR A 233 1.73 -1.38 -2.41
N ASP A 234 2.91 -0.84 -2.79
CA ASP A 234 3.96 -0.45 -1.86
C ASP A 234 4.44 0.98 -2.11
N ARG A 235 3.71 1.95 -1.53
CA ARG A 235 4.03 3.39 -1.44
C ARG A 235 4.47 4.10 -2.75
N GLY A 236 4.36 3.45 -3.92
CA GLY A 236 4.88 3.96 -5.18
C GLY A 236 6.40 3.75 -5.37
N GLU A 237 7.05 2.92 -4.54
CA GLU A 237 8.48 2.61 -4.67
C GLU A 237 8.74 1.91 -6.01
N ARG A 238 9.72 2.39 -6.80
CA ARG A 238 10.11 1.71 -8.04
C ARG A 238 11.03 0.56 -7.69
N ARG A 239 10.83 -0.58 -8.36
CA ARG A 239 11.66 -1.77 -8.16
C ARG A 239 12.11 -2.32 -9.49
N LEU A 240 13.37 -2.75 -9.54
CA LEU A 240 13.89 -3.52 -10.67
C LEU A 240 13.55 -4.99 -10.48
N ILE A 241 12.85 -5.57 -11.44
CA ILE A 241 12.53 -6.99 -11.50
C ILE A 241 13.27 -7.59 -12.68
N VAL A 242 14.13 -8.57 -12.43
CA VAL A 242 14.72 -9.40 -13.49
C VAL A 242 13.65 -10.38 -13.99
N VAL A 243 13.36 -10.32 -15.28
CA VAL A 243 12.25 -11.04 -15.90
C VAL A 243 12.80 -12.21 -16.70
N LYS A 244 12.34 -13.42 -16.36
CA LYS A 244 12.63 -14.63 -17.13
C LYS A 244 11.78 -14.67 -18.41
N ALA A 245 12.24 -13.94 -19.42
CA ALA A 245 11.65 -13.88 -20.77
C ALA A 245 12.67 -14.38 -21.81
N ASP A 246 12.17 -14.72 -23.00
CA ASP A 246 13.05 -14.79 -24.16
C ASP A 246 13.46 -13.37 -24.58
N VAL A 247 14.68 -13.00 -24.22
CA VAL A 247 15.25 -11.66 -24.43
C VAL A 247 15.20 -11.24 -25.90
N ALA A 248 15.49 -12.15 -26.82
CA ALA A 248 15.58 -11.83 -28.24
C ALA A 248 14.22 -11.41 -28.83
N SER A 249 13.14 -12.05 -28.38
CA SER A 249 11.78 -11.79 -28.87
C SER A 249 10.93 -10.90 -27.97
N LEU A 250 11.44 -10.47 -26.80
CA LEU A 250 10.72 -9.62 -25.88
C LEU A 250 10.42 -8.25 -26.50
N ALA A 251 9.15 -7.84 -26.45
CA ALA A 251 8.69 -6.53 -26.88
C ALA A 251 7.71 -5.91 -25.87
N HIS A 252 7.86 -4.61 -25.62
CA HIS A 252 6.85 -3.81 -24.94
C HIS A 252 5.61 -3.66 -25.84
N ILE A 253 4.42 -3.79 -25.27
CA ILE A 253 3.16 -3.65 -26.01
C ILE A 253 2.25 -2.53 -25.47
N GLY A 254 2.76 -1.71 -24.54
CA GLY A 254 2.05 -0.58 -23.93
C GLY A 254 1.71 -0.78 -22.45
N GLY A 255 1.74 0.32 -21.69
CA GLY A 255 1.52 0.29 -20.24
C GLY A 255 2.54 -0.61 -19.54
N ALA A 256 2.07 -1.42 -18.59
CA ALA A 256 2.87 -2.38 -17.84
C ALA A 256 3.07 -3.72 -18.57
N TYR A 257 2.61 -3.88 -19.82
CA TYR A 257 2.65 -5.15 -20.54
C TYR A 257 3.82 -5.26 -21.51
N ALA A 258 4.43 -6.45 -21.50
CA ALA A 258 5.35 -6.90 -22.52
C ALA A 258 5.03 -8.35 -22.89
N ARG A 259 5.54 -8.82 -24.01
CA ARG A 259 5.40 -10.22 -24.43
C ARG A 259 6.67 -10.70 -25.12
N ASP A 260 6.96 -11.98 -24.94
CA ASP A 260 7.90 -12.70 -25.79
C ASP A 260 7.12 -13.62 -26.75
N ALA A 261 7.82 -14.43 -27.54
CA ALA A 261 7.19 -15.34 -28.51
C ALA A 261 6.18 -16.35 -27.89
N LYS A 262 6.25 -16.60 -26.58
CA LYS A 262 5.47 -17.65 -25.90
C LYS A 262 4.66 -17.15 -24.70
N HIS A 263 4.97 -15.98 -24.15
CA HIS A 263 4.47 -15.54 -22.86
C HIS A 263 4.06 -14.07 -22.87
N LEU A 264 3.01 -13.78 -22.10
CA LEU A 264 2.65 -12.43 -21.69
C LEU A 264 3.24 -12.12 -20.32
N PHE A 265 3.70 -10.90 -20.14
CA PHE A 265 4.16 -10.35 -18.87
C PHE A 265 3.37 -9.08 -18.55
N CYS A 266 3.13 -8.83 -17.26
CA CYS A 266 2.61 -7.55 -16.79
C CYS A 266 3.29 -7.18 -15.47
N ALA A 267 3.91 -5.99 -15.45
CA ALA A 267 4.82 -5.51 -14.41
C ALA A 267 5.85 -6.55 -13.95
N GLY A 268 6.68 -7.01 -14.87
CA GLY A 268 7.76 -7.97 -14.57
C GLY A 268 7.30 -9.40 -14.26
N VAL A 269 5.99 -9.67 -14.17
CA VAL A 269 5.47 -10.99 -13.81
C VAL A 269 4.90 -11.72 -15.02
N ARG A 270 5.40 -12.93 -15.29
CA ARG A 270 4.86 -13.85 -16.31
C ARG A 270 3.43 -14.26 -15.97
N LYS A 271 2.53 -14.16 -16.94
CA LYS A 271 1.12 -14.50 -16.80
C LYS A 271 0.81 -15.88 -17.39
N ARG A 272 -0.13 -16.56 -16.74
CA ARG A 272 -0.58 -17.92 -17.11
C ARG A 272 -2.01 -17.84 -17.66
N GLY A 273 -2.40 -18.84 -18.46
CA GLY A 273 -3.75 -18.91 -19.03
C GLY A 273 -3.97 -17.99 -20.22
N ILE A 274 -2.91 -17.45 -20.83
CA ILE A 274 -2.95 -16.71 -22.09
C ILE A 274 -2.33 -17.61 -23.15
N ALA A 275 -3.17 -18.22 -23.98
CA ALA A 275 -2.74 -19.18 -25.00
C ALA A 275 -2.05 -18.48 -26.19
N ASP A 276 -2.50 -17.29 -26.55
CA ASP A 276 -1.95 -16.49 -27.64
C ASP A 276 -1.55 -15.09 -27.14
N PRO A 277 -0.30 -14.91 -26.66
CA PRO A 277 0.22 -13.60 -26.28
C PRO A 277 0.24 -12.57 -27.44
N ALA A 278 0.30 -13.04 -28.69
CA ALA A 278 0.34 -12.16 -29.87
C ALA A 278 -1.00 -11.44 -30.11
N SER A 279 -2.10 -12.03 -29.66
CA SER A 279 -3.44 -11.42 -29.73
C SER A 279 -3.71 -10.34 -28.67
N VAL A 280 -2.83 -10.20 -27.67
CA VAL A 280 -3.04 -9.24 -26.58
C VAL A 280 -2.70 -7.82 -27.04
N VAL A 281 -3.62 -6.90 -26.81
CA VAL A 281 -3.48 -5.47 -27.12
C VAL A 281 -3.55 -4.67 -25.83
N SER A 282 -2.55 -3.85 -25.54
CA SER A 282 -2.59 -2.99 -24.35
C SER A 282 -3.66 -1.92 -24.48
N LEU A 283 -4.34 -1.64 -23.38
CA LEU A 283 -5.25 -0.49 -23.23
C LEU A 283 -4.60 0.64 -22.43
N GLY A 284 -3.32 0.49 -22.07
CA GLY A 284 -2.57 1.40 -21.20
C GLY A 284 -2.52 0.92 -19.75
N TYR A 285 -1.54 1.45 -19.00
CA TYR A 285 -1.30 1.11 -17.60
C TYR A 285 -1.38 -0.41 -17.31
N ARG A 286 -2.31 -0.85 -16.44
CA ARG A 286 -2.48 -2.26 -16.03
C ARG A 286 -3.56 -3.00 -16.83
N TYR A 287 -4.13 -2.37 -17.84
CA TYR A 287 -5.20 -2.95 -18.66
C TYR A 287 -4.72 -3.39 -20.04
N ALA A 288 -5.28 -4.49 -20.51
CA ALA A 288 -5.13 -4.99 -21.87
C ALA A 288 -6.42 -5.66 -22.31
N ARG A 289 -6.49 -6.12 -23.57
CA ARG A 289 -7.57 -6.95 -24.07
C ARG A 289 -7.07 -8.12 -24.90
N ILE A 290 -7.86 -9.19 -24.92
CA ILE A 290 -7.74 -10.32 -25.84
C ILE A 290 -9.12 -10.54 -26.49
N GLY A 291 -9.23 -10.18 -27.77
CA GLY A 291 -10.54 -10.09 -28.43
C GLY A 291 -11.46 -9.08 -27.70
N GLU A 292 -12.60 -9.59 -27.21
CA GLU A 292 -13.60 -8.83 -26.43
C GLU A 292 -13.42 -8.95 -24.91
N GLN A 293 -12.40 -9.68 -24.43
CA GLN A 293 -12.14 -9.84 -23.00
C GLN A 293 -11.14 -8.80 -22.52
N VAL A 294 -11.46 -8.13 -21.42
CA VAL A 294 -10.54 -7.22 -20.72
C VAL A 294 -9.65 -8.01 -19.77
N LEU A 295 -8.38 -7.63 -19.71
CA LEU A 295 -7.42 -8.09 -18.72
C LEU A 295 -7.09 -6.93 -17.77
N TYR A 296 -6.99 -7.24 -16.47
CA TYR A 296 -6.41 -6.37 -15.45
C TYR A 296 -5.29 -7.14 -14.74
N ASP A 297 -4.10 -6.55 -14.62
CA ASP A 297 -2.90 -7.22 -14.09
C ASP A 297 -2.60 -8.57 -14.77
N GLY A 298 -2.94 -8.67 -16.07
CA GLY A 298 -2.78 -9.86 -16.89
C GLY A 298 -3.75 -11.00 -16.56
N LYS A 299 -4.84 -10.74 -15.84
CA LYS A 299 -5.93 -11.70 -15.57
C LYS A 299 -7.20 -11.26 -16.28
N ILE A 300 -7.93 -12.20 -16.86
CA ILE A 300 -9.25 -11.94 -17.48
C ILE A 300 -10.22 -11.42 -16.40
N VAL A 301 -10.84 -10.28 -16.68
CA VAL A 301 -11.91 -9.71 -15.85
C VAL A 301 -13.20 -10.45 -16.15
N THR A 302 -13.69 -11.24 -15.19
CA THR A 302 -14.86 -12.12 -15.39
C THR A 302 -16.20 -11.37 -15.38
N LYS A 303 -16.23 -10.16 -14.81
CA LYS A 303 -17.45 -9.32 -14.71
C LYS A 303 -17.15 -7.88 -15.15
N PRO A 304 -16.87 -7.65 -16.45
CA PRO A 304 -16.53 -6.31 -16.95
C PRO A 304 -17.73 -5.36 -17.01
N GLY A 305 -18.95 -5.85 -16.75
CA GLY A 305 -20.16 -5.05 -16.81
C GLY A 305 -20.49 -4.65 -18.24
N ARG A 306 -20.80 -3.37 -18.45
CA ARG A 306 -21.21 -2.81 -19.76
C ARG A 306 -20.07 -2.10 -20.51
N VAL A 307 -18.82 -2.29 -20.06
CA VAL A 307 -17.66 -1.64 -20.67
C VAL A 307 -17.52 -2.08 -22.12
N ASP A 308 -17.52 -1.11 -23.03
CA ASP A 308 -17.21 -1.30 -24.44
C ASP A 308 -15.69 -1.37 -24.62
N VAL A 309 -15.19 -2.59 -24.75
CA VAL A 309 -13.76 -2.91 -24.90
C VAL A 309 -13.13 -2.27 -26.14
N LYS A 310 -13.92 -1.89 -27.16
CA LYS A 310 -13.39 -1.29 -28.40
C LYS A 310 -13.00 0.17 -28.22
N THR A 311 -13.70 0.89 -27.33
CA THR A 311 -13.44 2.30 -27.03
C THR A 311 -12.72 2.50 -25.69
N ALA A 312 -12.65 1.44 -24.88
CA ALA A 312 -12.00 1.47 -23.58
C ALA A 312 -10.52 1.86 -23.66
N ARG A 313 -10.12 2.77 -22.77
CA ARG A 313 -8.72 3.18 -22.56
C ARG A 313 -8.44 3.31 -21.07
N ALA A 314 -7.22 2.99 -20.66
CA ALA A 314 -6.79 3.19 -19.29
C ALA A 314 -6.39 4.65 -19.08
N VAL A 315 -6.96 5.27 -18.04
CA VAL A 315 -6.68 6.66 -17.64
C VAL A 315 -5.84 6.73 -16.37
N PHE A 316 -5.68 5.59 -15.67
CA PHE A 316 -4.77 5.46 -14.55
C PHE A 316 -4.40 3.99 -14.30
N HIS A 317 -3.52 3.74 -13.32
CA HIS A 317 -3.03 2.38 -13.02
C HIS A 317 -4.15 1.37 -12.77
N ASP A 318 -5.25 1.81 -12.16
CA ASP A 318 -6.39 0.98 -11.81
C ASP A 318 -7.72 1.56 -12.31
N VAL A 319 -7.69 2.41 -13.35
CA VAL A 319 -8.90 3.00 -13.92
C VAL A 319 -8.90 2.84 -15.44
N LEU A 320 -9.87 2.09 -15.94
CA LEU A 320 -10.22 1.97 -17.36
C LEU A 320 -11.58 2.63 -17.58
N ILE A 321 -11.73 3.40 -18.66
CA ILE A 321 -12.99 4.04 -19.03
C ILE A 321 -13.26 3.86 -20.53
N ASP A 322 -14.52 3.65 -20.90
CA ASP A 322 -14.98 3.64 -22.29
C ASP A 322 -15.63 4.98 -22.71
N ASP A 323 -15.90 5.14 -24.00
CA ASP A 323 -16.50 6.38 -24.54
C ASP A 323 -17.90 6.71 -23.97
N ASN A 324 -18.58 5.71 -23.38
CA ASN A 324 -19.90 5.87 -22.77
C ASN A 324 -19.80 6.16 -21.26
N GLY A 325 -18.58 6.30 -20.72
CA GLY A 325 -18.31 6.58 -19.32
C GLY A 325 -18.43 5.35 -18.40
N HIS A 326 -18.55 4.13 -18.92
CA HIS A 326 -18.46 2.94 -18.10
C HIS A 326 -17.02 2.72 -17.64
N VAL A 327 -16.84 2.41 -16.35
CA VAL A 327 -15.52 2.36 -15.71
C VAL A 327 -15.24 0.98 -15.13
N LEU A 328 -14.00 0.50 -15.25
CA LEU A 328 -13.43 -0.49 -14.35
C LEU A 328 -12.48 0.17 -13.36
N TRP A 329 -12.71 -0.10 -12.07
CA TRP A 329 -11.78 0.21 -10.99
C TRP A 329 -11.07 -1.06 -10.55
N GLY A 330 -9.83 -1.22 -10.96
CA GLY A 330 -9.17 -2.53 -11.02
C GLY A 330 -10.03 -3.51 -11.83
N PRO A 331 -10.44 -4.67 -11.27
CA PRO A 331 -11.35 -5.60 -11.94
C PRO A 331 -12.84 -5.26 -11.77
N ASN A 332 -13.20 -4.21 -11.02
CA ASN A 332 -14.57 -3.97 -10.58
C ASN A 332 -15.30 -2.93 -11.44
N TYR A 333 -16.43 -3.32 -12.00
CA TYR A 333 -17.28 -2.41 -12.78
C TYR A 333 -17.95 -1.31 -11.94
N ARG A 334 -18.06 -0.12 -12.54
CA ARG A 334 -18.77 1.05 -12.03
C ARG A 334 -19.64 1.66 -13.14
N LYS A 335 -20.81 2.17 -12.75
CA LYS A 335 -21.71 2.89 -13.65
C LYS A 335 -21.13 4.27 -14.01
N PRO A 336 -21.50 4.84 -15.16
CA PRO A 336 -21.08 6.19 -15.53
C PRO A 336 -21.47 7.22 -14.49
N LEU A 337 -20.55 8.14 -14.21
CA LEU A 337 -20.80 9.29 -13.35
C LEU A 337 -21.55 10.36 -14.18
N PRO A 338 -22.71 10.87 -13.72
CA PRO A 338 -23.46 11.86 -14.49
C PRO A 338 -22.67 13.13 -14.81
N GLY A 339 -22.64 13.48 -16.09
CA GLY A 339 -21.94 14.67 -16.60
C GLY A 339 -20.42 14.55 -16.68
N LEU A 340 -19.87 13.34 -16.52
CA LEU A 340 -18.48 13.03 -16.82
C LEU A 340 -18.26 13.04 -18.33
N ASP A 341 -17.28 13.82 -18.80
CA ASP A 341 -16.76 13.64 -20.15
C ASP A 341 -15.68 12.55 -20.15
N ALA A 342 -16.10 11.35 -20.56
CA ALA A 342 -15.26 10.16 -20.57
C ALA A 342 -14.06 10.28 -21.53
N ARG A 343 -14.20 11.04 -22.62
CA ARG A 343 -13.16 11.14 -23.66
C ARG A 343 -11.99 11.99 -23.22
N SER A 344 -12.24 13.04 -22.46
CA SER A 344 -11.21 13.96 -21.97
C SER A 344 -10.70 13.63 -20.56
N LEU A 345 -11.31 12.66 -19.86
CA LEU A 345 -10.88 12.27 -18.50
C LEU A 345 -9.38 11.90 -18.45
N CYS A 346 -8.67 12.56 -17.53
CA CYS A 346 -7.25 12.40 -17.26
C CYS A 346 -6.96 12.56 -15.76
N PHE A 347 -6.06 11.75 -15.20
CA PHE A 347 -5.61 11.91 -13.81
C PHE A 347 -4.43 12.90 -13.73
N LEU A 348 -4.55 13.93 -12.88
CA LEU A 348 -3.46 14.87 -12.59
C LEU A 348 -2.53 14.31 -11.51
N THR A 349 -3.11 13.65 -10.51
CA THR A 349 -2.38 12.92 -9.47
C THR A 349 -3.10 11.62 -9.17
N ARG A 350 -2.57 10.79 -8.25
CA ARG A 350 -3.26 9.56 -7.83
C ARG A 350 -4.62 9.80 -7.17
N PHE A 351 -4.91 11.04 -6.77
CA PHE A 351 -6.11 11.41 -6.04
C PHE A 351 -7.04 12.35 -6.81
N PHE A 352 -6.55 13.04 -7.84
CA PHE A 352 -7.34 14.03 -8.56
C PHE A 352 -7.32 13.77 -10.07
N ALA A 353 -8.47 13.95 -10.69
CA ALA A 353 -8.66 13.82 -12.12
C ALA A 353 -9.42 15.03 -12.67
N VAL A 354 -9.34 15.24 -13.97
CA VAL A 354 -10.04 16.30 -14.69
C VAL A 354 -10.62 15.74 -15.97
N ASP A 355 -11.74 16.29 -16.42
CA ASP A 355 -12.20 16.16 -17.79
C ASP A 355 -12.21 17.55 -18.45
N GLU A 356 -12.89 17.77 -19.57
CA GLU A 356 -12.97 19.08 -20.23
C GLU A 356 -13.65 20.15 -19.37
N HIS A 357 -14.53 19.75 -18.45
CA HIS A 357 -15.46 20.66 -17.77
C HIS A 357 -15.29 20.71 -16.25
N ARG A 358 -14.74 19.66 -15.64
CA ARG A 358 -14.81 19.44 -14.19
C ARG A 358 -13.50 18.90 -13.63
N VAL A 359 -13.35 19.16 -12.33
CA VAL A 359 -12.31 18.57 -11.49
C VAL A 359 -12.97 17.51 -10.60
N TYR A 360 -12.28 16.39 -10.42
CA TYR A 360 -12.72 15.25 -9.63
C TYR A 360 -11.68 14.90 -8.59
N TYR A 361 -12.14 14.37 -7.46
CA TYR A 361 -11.30 13.70 -6.49
C TYR A 361 -11.73 12.24 -6.33
N ARG A 362 -10.74 11.41 -6.04
CA ARG A 362 -10.87 9.97 -5.88
C ARG A 362 -11.41 9.65 -4.48
N THR A 363 -12.46 8.85 -4.43
CA THR A 363 -12.97 8.21 -3.21
C THR A 363 -12.50 6.75 -3.15
N ASN A 364 -12.84 6.03 -2.10
CA ASN A 364 -12.52 4.60 -1.97
C ASN A 364 -13.09 3.74 -3.11
N THR A 365 -14.16 4.18 -3.79
CA THR A 365 -14.87 3.33 -4.76
C THR A 365 -15.26 4.00 -6.07
N ASN A 366 -15.10 5.32 -6.21
CA ASN A 366 -15.49 6.11 -7.39
C ASN A 366 -14.79 7.49 -7.43
N LEU A 367 -15.09 8.31 -8.45
CA LEU A 367 -14.80 9.74 -8.48
C LEU A 367 -15.98 10.55 -7.92
N ALA A 368 -15.66 11.67 -7.27
CA ALA A 368 -16.61 12.70 -6.84
C ALA A 368 -16.19 14.06 -7.41
N VAL A 369 -17.16 14.92 -7.72
CA VAL A 369 -16.91 16.25 -8.31
C VAL A 369 -16.38 17.19 -7.23
N CYS A 370 -15.31 17.93 -7.55
CA CYS A 370 -14.85 19.06 -6.76
C CYS A 370 -15.54 20.34 -7.29
N GLU A 371 -16.76 20.60 -6.81
CA GLU A 371 -17.66 21.65 -7.33
C GLU A 371 -17.07 23.07 -7.33
N TRP A 372 -16.11 23.32 -6.44
CA TRP A 372 -15.54 24.64 -6.19
C TRP A 372 -14.12 24.81 -6.76
N ALA A 373 -13.54 23.77 -7.36
CA ALA A 373 -12.22 23.86 -7.97
C ALA A 373 -12.30 24.51 -9.35
N ASP A 374 -11.39 25.44 -9.63
CA ASP A 374 -11.35 26.14 -10.91
C ASP A 374 -10.69 25.27 -11.99
N ARG A 375 -11.52 24.65 -12.84
CA ARG A 375 -11.04 23.77 -13.91
C ARG A 375 -10.06 24.45 -14.88
N ALA A 376 -10.21 25.74 -15.14
CA ALA A 376 -9.38 26.44 -16.14
C ALA A 376 -7.92 26.61 -15.70
N SER A 377 -7.68 26.74 -14.39
CA SER A 377 -6.34 26.97 -13.82
C SER A 377 -5.74 25.76 -13.08
N VAL A 378 -6.49 24.65 -12.97
CA VAL A 378 -6.04 23.51 -12.18
C VAL A 378 -4.81 22.83 -12.77
N GLU A 379 -3.81 22.60 -11.92
CA GLU A 379 -2.60 21.87 -12.23
C GLU A 379 -2.25 20.87 -11.11
N ALA A 380 -1.41 19.88 -11.43
CA ALA A 380 -0.94 18.93 -10.44
C ALA A 380 -0.05 19.64 -9.39
N ALA A 381 -0.28 19.34 -8.11
CA ALA A 381 0.59 19.74 -7.01
C ALA A 381 1.08 18.48 -6.26
N PRO A 382 2.08 17.79 -6.82
CA PRO A 382 2.61 16.55 -6.24
C PRO A 382 3.08 16.73 -4.79
N PRO A 383 3.06 15.67 -3.95
CA PRO A 383 2.76 14.28 -4.33
C PRO A 383 1.27 13.90 -4.31
N MET A 384 0.41 14.68 -3.63
CA MET A 384 -0.97 14.25 -3.32
C MET A 384 -2.07 15.24 -3.73
N GLY A 385 -1.74 16.48 -4.08
CA GLY A 385 -2.73 17.55 -4.28
C GLY A 385 -2.83 18.06 -5.70
N ILE A 386 -3.66 19.08 -5.88
CA ILE A 386 -3.75 19.92 -7.07
C ILE A 386 -3.75 21.38 -6.62
N ARG A 387 -3.40 22.29 -7.51
CA ARG A 387 -3.45 23.73 -7.26
C ARG A 387 -4.34 24.38 -8.30
N ASP A 388 -5.19 25.31 -7.89
CA ASP A 388 -5.90 26.21 -8.79
C ASP A 388 -5.54 27.66 -8.44
N LYS A 389 -6.11 28.63 -9.18
CA LYS A 389 -5.86 30.07 -8.96
C LYS A 389 -6.23 30.58 -7.56
N TYR A 390 -6.96 29.79 -6.78
CA TYR A 390 -7.41 30.13 -5.43
C TYR A 390 -6.66 29.34 -4.34
N GLY A 391 -5.65 28.55 -4.70
CA GLY A 391 -4.73 27.91 -3.76
C GLY A 391 -4.59 26.40 -3.91
N LEU A 392 -3.99 25.78 -2.90
CA LEU A 392 -3.71 24.34 -2.85
C LEU A 392 -4.96 23.55 -2.43
N ILE A 393 -5.18 22.40 -3.05
CA ILE A 393 -6.28 21.48 -2.79
C ILE A 393 -5.71 20.11 -2.46
N GLY A 394 -6.15 19.55 -1.34
CA GLY A 394 -5.76 18.23 -0.86
C GLY A 394 -6.98 17.37 -0.52
N LEU A 395 -6.70 16.18 0.01
CA LEU A 395 -7.73 15.31 0.61
C LEU A 395 -7.64 15.37 2.13
N ALA A 396 -8.77 15.53 2.79
CA ALA A 396 -8.95 15.33 4.23
C ALA A 396 -10.00 14.26 4.49
N TYR A 397 -9.84 13.50 5.56
CA TYR A 397 -10.83 12.53 5.99
C TYR A 397 -11.56 13.06 7.22
N PRO A 398 -12.91 13.01 7.25
CA PRO A 398 -13.83 12.43 6.25
C PRO A 398 -14.28 13.39 5.12
N GLU A 399 -13.78 14.63 5.08
CA GLU A 399 -14.35 15.73 4.29
C GLU A 399 -14.21 15.57 2.76
N GLY A 400 -13.27 14.75 2.28
CA GLY A 400 -12.96 14.63 0.87
C GLY A 400 -12.00 15.72 0.40
N ALA A 401 -12.30 16.39 -0.71
CA ALA A 401 -11.46 17.48 -1.21
C ALA A 401 -11.61 18.73 -0.32
N VAL A 402 -10.47 19.32 0.09
CA VAL A 402 -10.42 20.53 0.91
C VAL A 402 -9.38 21.52 0.38
N ARG A 403 -9.64 22.82 0.52
CA ARG A 403 -8.60 23.84 0.34
C ARG A 403 -7.66 23.78 1.52
N LEU A 404 -6.38 23.55 1.26
CA LEU A 404 -5.34 23.68 2.25
C LEU A 404 -5.00 25.16 2.34
N GLY A 405 -4.99 25.72 3.56
CA GLY A 405 -4.50 27.09 3.76
C GLY A 405 -3.09 27.21 3.18
N ASP A 406 -2.73 28.39 2.69
CA ASP A 406 -1.31 28.69 2.46
C ASP A 406 -0.56 28.32 3.74
N PRO A 407 0.59 27.64 3.67
CA PRO A 407 1.44 27.47 4.84
C PRO A 407 1.93 28.86 5.25
N SER A 408 1.11 29.57 6.02
CA SER A 408 1.52 30.76 6.74
C SER A 408 2.57 30.30 7.74
N THR A 409 3.83 30.63 7.46
CA THR A 409 4.78 31.14 8.44
C THR A 409 4.44 30.79 9.89
N GLU A 410 4.64 29.54 10.29
CA GLU A 410 4.85 29.20 11.69
C GLU A 410 6.35 28.93 11.86
N SER A 411 6.96 30.04 12.31
CA SER A 411 8.29 30.32 12.85
C SER A 411 9.05 29.16 13.48
#